data_AF-N9LUV7-F1
#
_entry.id   AF-N9LUV7-F1
#
_cell.length_a   1.000
_cell.length_b   1.000
_cell.length_c   1.000
_cell.angle_alpha   90.00
_cell.angle_beta   90.00
_cell.angle_gamma   90.00
#
_symmetry.space_group_name_H-M   'P 1'
#
loop_
_entity.id
_entity.type
_entity.pdbx_description
1 polymer ?
#
loop_
_entity_poly.entity_id
_entity_poly.type
_entity_poly.pdbx_seq_one_letter_code
_entity_poly.pdbx_strand_id
1 'polypeptide(L)'
;MDAVTADNVINATEGAGNVTVTGTLTGIPADAATTVVTLLINGVTYTAIVNTAAGTWSAVVAGSDLLADGDKTIEAKATFTDAAGNSSNVTDTQVYTVDLTPPNPAGALLNIDAVTADNVINATEGAGNVTITGTLTGVPADAATTVVTLLINGVTYTAIVNTAAG
;
A
#
# COMPACT_ATOMS: atom_id res chain seq x y z
N MET A 1 15.58 -7.60 7.01
CA MET A 1 14.48 -6.62 7.17
C MET A 1 13.23 -7.20 6.53
N ASP A 2 12.05 -6.74 6.92
CA ASP A 2 10.81 -7.12 6.23
C ASP A 2 10.58 -6.20 5.01
N ALA A 3 9.63 -6.55 4.15
CA ALA A 3 9.23 -5.68 3.04
C ALA A 3 8.82 -4.29 3.56
N VAL A 4 9.17 -3.25 2.81
CA VAL A 4 8.65 -1.90 3.07
C VAL A 4 7.18 -1.91 2.66
N THR A 5 6.26 -1.49 3.53
CA THR A 5 4.80 -1.68 3.30
C THR A 5 4.43 -3.16 3.04
N ALA A 6 3.21 -3.45 2.59
CA ALA A 6 2.76 -4.82 2.39
C ALA A 6 3.29 -5.46 1.09
N ASP A 7 3.65 -4.65 0.10
CA ASP A 7 3.96 -5.06 -1.27
C ASP A 7 5.37 -4.65 -1.72
N ASN A 8 6.17 -4.05 -0.83
CA ASN A 8 7.51 -3.53 -1.15
C ASN A 8 7.50 -2.40 -2.18
N VAL A 9 6.36 -1.72 -2.32
CA VAL A 9 6.17 -0.57 -3.21
C VAL A 9 5.65 0.60 -2.39
N ILE A 10 6.28 1.77 -2.50
CA ILE A 10 5.72 3.01 -1.96
C ILE A 10 4.79 3.64 -2.99
N ASN A 11 3.51 3.73 -2.63
CA ASN A 11 2.52 4.47 -3.40
C ASN A 11 2.39 5.94 -2.97
N ALA A 12 1.56 6.71 -3.68
CA ALA A 12 1.36 8.13 -3.41
C ALA A 12 0.84 8.45 -1.99
N THR A 13 -0.01 7.58 -1.42
CA THR A 13 -0.54 7.78 -0.06
C THR A 13 0.54 7.51 0.99
N GLU A 14 1.29 6.43 0.83
CA GLU A 14 2.37 6.06 1.74
C GLU A 14 3.50 7.09 1.69
N GLY A 15 3.87 7.55 0.50
CA GLY A 15 4.90 8.57 0.30
C GLY A 15 4.54 9.95 0.85
N ALA A 16 3.25 10.26 1.00
CA ALA A 16 2.77 11.50 1.61
C ALA A 16 2.61 11.42 3.15
N GLY A 17 2.65 10.21 3.71
CA GLY A 17 2.43 9.94 5.13
C GLY A 17 3.68 9.44 5.84
N ASN A 18 3.45 8.64 6.89
CA ASN A 18 4.50 7.90 7.58
C ASN A 18 4.37 6.41 7.24
N VAL A 19 5.50 5.74 7.12
CA VAL A 19 5.60 4.30 6.87
C VAL A 19 6.23 3.63 8.07
N THR A 20 5.67 2.50 8.50
CA THR A 20 6.29 1.68 9.55
C THR A 20 7.20 0.65 8.89
N VAL A 21 8.50 0.77 9.12
CA VAL A 21 9.50 -0.22 8.71
C VAL A 21 9.70 -1.19 9.85
N THR A 22 9.75 -2.48 9.54
CA THR A 22 9.86 -3.55 10.53
C THR A 22 10.95 -4.54 10.18
N GLY A 23 11.35 -5.32 11.17
CA GLY A 23 12.21 -6.47 10.96
C GLY A 23 12.38 -7.30 12.22
N THR A 24 13.12 -8.38 12.04
CA THR A 24 13.52 -9.28 13.12
C THR A 24 14.98 -9.04 13.49
N LEU A 25 15.32 -9.39 14.72
CA LEU A 25 16.68 -9.42 15.24
C LEU A 25 16.86 -10.73 16.01
N THR A 26 17.64 -11.63 15.43
CA THR A 26 17.92 -12.95 16.01
C THR A 26 19.35 -13.00 16.53
N GLY A 27 19.62 -13.92 17.47
CA GLY A 27 20.96 -14.08 18.03
C GLY A 27 21.46 -12.86 18.82
N ILE A 28 20.56 -12.12 19.46
CA ILE A 28 20.93 -11.00 20.35
C ILE A 28 21.89 -11.54 21.43
N PRO A 29 23.12 -10.98 21.55
CA PRO A 29 24.08 -11.44 22.56
C PRO A 29 23.50 -11.36 23.97
N ALA A 30 23.66 -12.44 24.74
CA ALA A 30 23.07 -12.53 26.08
C ALA A 30 23.67 -11.52 27.09
N ASP A 31 24.87 -11.01 26.80
CA ASP A 31 25.60 -10.02 27.57
C ASP A 31 25.39 -8.58 27.07
N ALA A 32 24.55 -8.37 26.06
CA ALA A 32 24.17 -7.03 25.61
C ALA A 32 23.35 -6.32 26.70
N ALA A 33 23.91 -5.26 27.28
CA ALA A 33 23.21 -4.38 28.21
C ALA A 33 22.24 -3.45 27.47
N THR A 34 22.58 -3.04 26.24
CA THR A 34 21.68 -2.28 25.36
C THR A 34 21.69 -2.83 23.95
N THR A 35 20.55 -2.71 23.26
CA THR A 35 20.41 -3.01 21.83
C THR A 35 19.71 -1.84 21.15
N VAL A 36 20.33 -1.28 20.12
CA VAL A 36 19.81 -0.14 19.35
C VAL A 36 19.80 -0.53 17.88
N VAL A 37 18.69 -0.28 17.19
CA VAL A 37 18.60 -0.40 15.74
C VAL A 37 18.41 0.98 15.14
N THR A 38 19.24 1.34 14.17
CA THR A 38 19.14 2.58 13.39
C THR A 38 18.93 2.26 11.92
N LEU A 39 18.14 3.07 11.23
CA LEU A 39 17.95 3.04 9.78
C LEU A 39 18.54 4.30 9.16
N LEU A 40 19.21 4.18 8.03
CA LEU A 40 19.60 5.30 7.17
C LEU A 40 18.69 5.29 5.94
N ILE A 41 18.05 6.42 5.65
CA ILE A 41 17.12 6.60 4.53
C ILE A 41 17.27 8.03 4.04
N ASN A 42 17.59 8.27 2.77
CA ASN A 42 17.81 9.63 2.25
C ASN A 42 18.83 10.44 3.07
N GLY A 43 19.85 9.76 3.63
CA GLY A 43 20.83 10.37 4.54
C GLY A 43 20.30 10.75 5.93
N VAL A 44 19.02 10.49 6.23
CA VAL A 44 18.39 10.73 7.53
C VAL A 44 18.49 9.46 8.38
N THR A 45 18.91 9.61 9.64
CA THR A 45 18.98 8.50 10.59
C THR A 45 17.70 8.41 11.42
N TYR A 46 17.05 7.26 11.38
CA TYR A 46 15.89 6.90 12.20
C TYR A 46 16.32 5.89 13.28
N THR A 47 15.79 6.03 14.49
CA THR A 47 16.01 5.04 15.57
C THR A 47 14.75 4.20 15.76
N ALA A 48 14.90 2.88 15.72
CA ALA A 48 13.80 1.95 15.90
C ALA A 48 13.53 1.66 17.39
N ILE A 49 12.30 1.25 17.68
CA ILE A 49 11.92 0.62 18.94
C ILE A 49 12.25 -0.87 18.82
N VAL A 50 13.06 -1.39 19.73
CA VAL A 50 13.48 -2.80 19.75
C VAL A 50 12.76 -3.56 20.86
N ASN A 51 12.11 -4.65 20.51
CA ASN A 51 11.60 -5.65 21.44
C ASN A 51 12.57 -6.84 21.46
N THR A 52 13.53 -6.81 22.39
CA THR A 52 14.56 -7.85 22.49
C THR A 52 14.00 -9.21 22.92
N ALA A 53 12.89 -9.23 23.66
CA ALA A 53 12.24 -10.48 24.08
C ALA A 53 11.54 -11.19 22.92
N ALA A 54 10.91 -10.43 22.02
CA ALA A 54 10.28 -10.97 20.81
C ALA A 54 11.27 -11.11 19.64
N GLY A 55 12.44 -10.47 19.71
CA GLY A 55 13.39 -10.40 18.61
C GLY A 55 12.86 -9.60 17.42
N THR A 56 12.08 -8.54 17.67
CA THR A 56 11.50 -7.69 16.62
C THR A 56 11.83 -6.22 16.84
N TRP A 57 11.76 -5.42 15.79
CA TRP A 57 11.92 -3.98 15.88
C TRP A 57 11.03 -3.26 14.86
N SER A 58 10.72 -2.00 15.15
CA SER A 58 9.93 -1.14 14.27
C SER A 58 10.39 0.31 14.32
N ALA A 59 10.43 0.98 13.18
CA ALA A 59 10.66 2.42 13.08
C ALA A 59 9.54 3.06 12.25
N VAL A 60 9.03 4.20 12.72
CA VAL A 60 8.15 5.06 11.92
C VAL A 60 9.04 6.04 11.18
N VAL A 61 8.99 6.01 9.85
CA VAL A 61 9.80 6.85 8.96
C VAL A 61 8.90 7.74 8.11
N ALA A 62 9.40 8.90 7.68
CA ALA A 62 8.65 9.76 6.77
C ALA A 62 8.63 9.13 5.37
N GLY A 63 7.44 9.01 4.77
CA GLY A 63 7.28 8.54 3.40
C GLY A 63 8.05 9.41 2.40
N SER A 64 8.17 10.71 2.67
CA SER A 64 8.94 11.64 1.85
C SER A 64 10.43 11.31 1.77
N ASP A 65 11.01 10.76 2.85
CA ASP A 65 12.40 10.31 2.82
C ASP A 65 12.54 9.05 1.97
N LEU A 66 11.58 8.12 2.05
CA LEU A 66 11.57 6.94 1.17
C LEU A 66 11.43 7.33 -0.33
N LEU A 67 10.66 8.38 -0.63
CA LEU A 67 10.56 8.89 -2.00
C LEU A 67 11.87 9.55 -2.47
N ALA A 68 12.51 10.32 -1.59
CA ALA A 68 13.72 11.09 -1.88
C ALA A 68 15.00 10.22 -1.89
N ASP A 69 14.98 9.07 -1.22
CA ASP A 69 16.12 8.17 -1.12
C ASP A 69 16.59 7.69 -2.50
N GLY A 70 17.80 8.09 -2.90
CA GLY A 70 18.21 8.06 -4.31
C GLY A 70 18.29 6.65 -4.92
N ASP A 71 18.74 5.67 -4.13
CA ASP A 71 18.93 4.27 -4.53
C ASP A 71 17.84 3.33 -4.02
N LYS A 72 16.84 3.86 -3.29
CA LYS A 72 15.69 3.13 -2.77
C LYS A 72 16.12 1.93 -1.92
N THR A 73 17.15 2.14 -1.10
CA THR A 73 17.75 1.15 -0.23
C THR A 73 17.81 1.67 1.19
N ILE A 74 17.13 0.99 2.11
CA ILE A 74 17.24 1.29 3.54
C ILE A 74 18.43 0.53 4.11
N GLU A 75 19.39 1.22 4.74
CA GLU A 75 20.43 0.54 5.52
C GLU A 75 20.06 0.45 6.99
N ALA A 76 19.96 -0.76 7.51
CA ALA A 76 19.77 -1.02 8.93
C ALA A 76 21.08 -1.39 9.62
N LYS A 77 21.27 -0.89 10.84
CA LYS A 77 22.37 -1.26 11.72
C LYS A 77 21.85 -1.55 13.12
N ALA A 78 22.07 -2.76 13.60
CA ALA A 78 21.89 -3.11 15.00
C ALA A 78 23.23 -2.97 15.73
N THR A 79 23.23 -2.27 16.86
CA THR A 79 24.39 -2.11 17.74
C THR A 79 24.07 -2.71 19.10
N PHE A 80 24.96 -3.59 19.58
CA PHE A 80 24.88 -4.20 20.90
C PHE A 80 26.01 -3.63 21.74
N THR A 81 25.71 -3.23 22.97
CA THR A 81 26.72 -2.69 23.90
C THR A 81 26.63 -3.44 25.22
N ASP A 82 27.76 -3.95 25.71
CA ASP A 82 27.84 -4.62 27.01
C ASP A 82 27.83 -3.62 28.18
N ALA A 83 27.76 -4.11 29.42
CA ALA A 83 27.75 -3.26 30.61
C ALA A 83 29.07 -2.48 30.84
N ALA A 84 30.17 -2.91 30.21
CA ALA A 84 31.47 -2.23 30.28
C ALA A 84 31.64 -1.16 29.18
N GLY A 85 30.70 -1.06 28.24
CA GLY A 85 30.69 -0.10 27.14
C GLY A 85 31.31 -0.61 25.84
N ASN A 86 31.70 -1.87 25.73
CA ASN A 86 32.19 -2.44 24.47
C ASN A 86 31.02 -2.67 23.52
N SER A 87 31.21 -2.42 22.23
CA SER A 87 30.13 -2.54 21.24
C SER A 87 30.51 -3.42 20.05
N SER A 88 29.51 -4.15 19.55
CA SER A 88 29.54 -4.86 18.26
C SER A 88 28.32 -4.46 17.43
N ASN A 89 28.36 -4.74 16.13
CA ASN A 89 27.26 -4.39 15.24
C ASN A 89 27.03 -5.45 14.15
N VAL A 90 25.80 -5.50 13.67
CA VAL A 90 25.40 -6.20 12.44
C VAL A 90 24.61 -5.24 11.57
N THR A 91 24.73 -5.40 10.26
CA THR A 91 24.07 -4.55 9.26
C THR A 91 23.24 -5.40 8.32
N ASP A 92 22.19 -4.79 7.77
CA ASP A 92 21.33 -5.38 6.75
C ASP A 92 20.82 -4.28 5.81
N THR A 93 20.34 -4.64 4.63
CA THR A 93 19.74 -3.68 3.69
C THR A 93 18.39 -4.16 3.16
N GLN A 94 17.48 -3.23 2.87
CA GLN A 94 16.19 -3.51 2.24
C GLN A 94 15.99 -2.61 1.02
N VAL A 95 15.84 -3.22 -0.15
CA VAL A 95 15.53 -2.50 -1.40
C VAL A 95 14.01 -2.49 -1.61
N TYR A 96 13.47 -1.37 -2.07
CA TYR A 96 12.05 -1.21 -2.40
C TYR A 96 11.87 -0.44 -3.71
N THR A 97 10.65 -0.42 -4.25
CA THR A 97 10.32 0.38 -5.43
C THR A 97 9.29 1.46 -5.09
N VAL A 98 9.05 2.36 -6.04
CA VAL A 98 8.09 3.44 -5.90
C VAL A 98 7.18 3.42 -7.13
N ASP A 99 5.88 3.46 -6.91
CA ASP A 99 4.89 3.66 -7.95
C ASP A 99 3.88 4.74 -7.53
N LEU A 100 4.03 5.93 -8.11
CA LEU A 100 3.15 7.07 -7.85
C LEU A 100 2.13 7.27 -8.98
N THR A 101 2.13 6.40 -10.00
CA THR A 101 1.32 6.59 -11.19
C THR A 101 -0.03 5.92 -11.01
N PRO A 102 -1.15 6.68 -10.98
CA PRO A 102 -2.45 6.06 -10.94
C PRO A 102 -2.80 5.42 -12.31
N PRO A 103 -3.71 4.44 -12.34
CA PRO A 103 -4.24 3.89 -13.58
C PRO A 103 -4.80 4.99 -14.49
N ASN A 104 -4.48 4.94 -15.79
CA ASN A 104 -4.89 5.98 -16.75
C ASN A 104 -6.25 5.65 -17.40
N PRO A 105 -7.33 6.40 -17.10
CA PRO A 105 -8.67 6.09 -17.59
C PRO A 105 -8.95 6.60 -19.01
N ALA A 106 -7.97 7.19 -19.72
CA ALA A 106 -8.23 7.83 -21.02
C ALA A 106 -8.83 6.88 -22.08
N GLY A 107 -8.55 5.57 -21.99
CA GLY A 107 -9.13 4.55 -22.86
C GLY A 107 -10.45 3.96 -22.36
N ALA A 108 -10.86 4.27 -21.12
CA ALA A 108 -12.02 3.67 -20.50
C ALA A 108 -13.31 4.33 -20.99
N LEU A 109 -14.29 3.51 -21.37
CA LEU A 109 -15.62 3.96 -21.81
C LEU A 109 -16.70 3.26 -21.00
N LEU A 110 -17.50 4.04 -20.28
CA LEU A 110 -18.68 3.59 -19.55
C LEU A 110 -19.94 4.00 -20.33
N ASN A 111 -20.75 3.01 -20.69
CA ASN A 111 -22.06 3.21 -21.30
C ASN A 111 -23.15 2.57 -20.43
N ILE A 112 -24.31 3.21 -20.37
CA ILE A 112 -25.53 2.64 -19.79
C ILE A 112 -26.44 2.29 -20.97
N ASP A 113 -26.98 1.08 -20.97
CA ASP A 113 -27.95 0.66 -21.98
C ASP A 113 -29.31 1.37 -21.76
N ALA A 114 -30.25 1.18 -22.68
CA ALA A 114 -31.63 1.62 -22.45
C ALA A 114 -32.17 1.04 -21.13
N VAL A 115 -32.82 1.90 -20.34
CA VAL A 115 -33.47 1.46 -19.10
C VAL A 115 -34.81 0.84 -19.46
N THR A 116 -34.96 -0.48 -19.31
CA THR A 116 -36.01 -1.29 -19.97
C THR A 116 -35.81 -1.35 -21.50
N ALA A 117 -36.69 -2.07 -22.21
CA ALA A 117 -36.53 -2.33 -23.64
C ALA A 117 -36.70 -1.08 -24.53
N ASP A 118 -37.41 -0.06 -24.05
CA ASP A 118 -37.77 1.13 -24.80
C ASP A 118 -37.29 2.43 -24.15
N ASN A 119 -36.45 2.33 -23.12
CA ASN A 119 -35.94 3.46 -22.35
C ASN A 119 -37.06 4.28 -21.65
N VAL A 120 -38.19 3.63 -21.35
CA VAL A 120 -39.33 4.22 -20.66
C VAL A 120 -39.73 3.32 -19.50
N ILE A 121 -39.94 3.92 -18.33
CA ILE A 121 -40.52 3.23 -17.18
C ILE A 121 -42.04 3.37 -17.22
N ASN A 122 -42.74 2.25 -17.36
CA ASN A 122 -44.19 2.20 -17.20
C ASN A 122 -44.60 1.88 -15.75
N ALA A 123 -45.92 1.92 -15.49
CA ALA A 123 -46.46 1.71 -14.14
C ALA A 123 -46.15 0.33 -13.55
N THR A 124 -46.09 -0.72 -14.39
CA THR A 124 -45.78 -2.09 -13.93
C THR A 124 -44.30 -2.21 -13.58
N GLU A 125 -43.41 -1.67 -14.42
CA GLU A 125 -41.96 -1.69 -14.19
C GLU A 125 -41.59 -0.87 -12.96
N GLY A 126 -42.17 0.34 -12.83
CA GLY A 126 -41.93 1.23 -11.69
C GLY A 126 -42.46 0.71 -10.35
N ALA A 127 -43.33 -0.30 -10.35
CA ALA A 127 -43.80 -0.97 -9.15
C ALA A 127 -42.90 -2.13 -8.69
N GLY A 128 -41.91 -2.52 -9.51
CA GLY A 128 -41.00 -3.63 -9.25
C GLY A 128 -39.52 -3.25 -9.31
N ASN A 129 -38.67 -4.27 -9.45
CA ASN A 129 -37.24 -4.06 -9.66
C ASN A 129 -36.94 -3.88 -11.14
N VAL A 130 -36.15 -2.85 -11.46
CA VAL A 130 -35.65 -2.59 -12.82
C VAL A 130 -34.15 -2.85 -12.85
N THR A 131 -33.72 -3.75 -13.73
CA THR A 131 -32.31 -4.02 -13.94
C THR A 131 -31.70 -2.95 -14.83
N ILE A 132 -30.60 -2.36 -14.39
CA ILE A 132 -29.79 -1.44 -15.21
C ILE A 132 -28.59 -2.22 -15.74
N THR A 133 -28.37 -2.16 -17.06
CA THR A 133 -27.23 -2.78 -17.73
C THR A 133 -26.41 -1.73 -18.48
N GLY A 134 -25.24 -2.12 -18.94
CA GLY A 134 -24.32 -1.25 -19.64
C GLY A 134 -23.04 -1.98 -20.02
N THR A 135 -22.11 -1.23 -20.60
CA THR A 135 -20.78 -1.73 -20.94
C THR A 135 -19.71 -0.86 -20.30
N LEU A 136 -18.63 -1.49 -19.84
CA LEU A 136 -17.40 -0.83 -19.43
C LEU A 136 -16.26 -1.45 -20.23
N THR A 137 -15.64 -0.66 -21.11
CA THR A 137 -14.50 -1.11 -21.94
C THR A 137 -13.27 -0.28 -21.64
N GLY A 138 -12.09 -0.75 -22.08
CA GLY A 138 -10.83 -0.01 -21.94
C GLY A 138 -10.40 0.21 -20.48
N VAL A 139 -10.78 -0.69 -19.58
CA VAL A 139 -10.31 -0.68 -18.18
C VAL A 139 -8.77 -0.74 -18.17
N PRO A 140 -8.08 0.16 -17.45
CA PRO A 140 -6.62 0.14 -17.38
C PRO A 140 -6.12 -1.20 -16.85
N ALA A 141 -5.06 -1.74 -17.45
CA ALA A 141 -4.54 -3.07 -17.10
C ALA A 141 -3.98 -3.13 -15.66
N ASP A 142 -3.54 -1.98 -15.13
CA ASP A 142 -3.01 -1.77 -13.79
C ASP A 142 -4.08 -1.39 -12.76
N ALA A 143 -5.36 -1.31 -13.16
CA ALA A 143 -6.45 -1.10 -12.22
C ALA A 143 -6.66 -2.35 -11.35
N ALA A 144 -6.16 -2.32 -10.11
CA ALA A 144 -6.31 -3.43 -9.16
C ALA A 144 -7.78 -3.74 -8.81
N THR A 145 -8.65 -2.73 -8.85
CA THR A 145 -10.10 -2.89 -8.63
C THR A 145 -10.87 -2.03 -9.63
N THR A 146 -12.07 -2.48 -9.99
CA THR A 146 -13.00 -1.73 -10.86
C THR A 146 -14.41 -1.88 -10.31
N VAL A 147 -15.09 -0.75 -10.05
CA VAL A 147 -16.44 -0.72 -9.52
C VAL A 147 -17.25 0.29 -10.34
N VAL A 148 -18.46 -0.09 -10.74
CA VAL A 148 -19.44 0.83 -11.35
C VAL A 148 -20.48 1.17 -10.30
N THR A 149 -20.59 2.46 -9.98
CA THR A 149 -21.57 2.99 -9.04
C THR A 149 -22.65 3.77 -9.78
N LEU A 150 -23.92 3.44 -9.54
CA LEU A 150 -25.07 4.20 -10.02
C LEU A 150 -25.68 4.97 -8.86
N LEU A 151 -25.98 6.25 -9.08
CA LEU A 151 -26.72 7.08 -8.15
C LEU A 151 -28.11 7.35 -8.72
N ILE A 152 -29.14 6.74 -8.14
CA ILE A 152 -30.53 6.86 -8.62
C ILE A 152 -31.37 7.38 -7.47
N ASN A 153 -31.92 8.58 -7.62
CA ASN A 153 -32.72 9.26 -6.58
C ASN A 153 -32.01 9.34 -5.21
N GLY A 154 -30.71 9.60 -5.20
CA GLY A 154 -29.91 9.66 -3.97
C GLY A 154 -29.54 8.30 -3.36
N VAL A 155 -29.99 7.19 -3.95
CA VAL A 155 -29.61 5.84 -3.53
C VAL A 155 -28.46 5.33 -4.39
N THR A 156 -27.41 4.82 -3.75
CA THR A 156 -26.24 4.24 -4.42
C THR A 156 -26.45 2.74 -4.66
N TYR A 157 -26.22 2.32 -5.90
CA TYR A 157 -26.20 0.93 -6.32
C TYR A 157 -24.82 0.61 -6.90
N THR A 158 -24.31 -0.60 -6.65
CA THR A 158 -23.07 -1.09 -7.25
C THR A 158 -23.39 -2.17 -8.26
N ALA A 159 -22.87 -2.05 -9.48
CA ALA A 159 -23.03 -3.07 -10.50
C ALA A 159 -21.89 -4.10 -10.44
N ILE A 160 -22.19 -5.32 -10.89
CA ILE A 160 -21.18 -6.35 -11.14
C ILE A 160 -20.52 -6.02 -12.48
N VAL A 161 -19.21 -5.81 -12.49
CA VAL A 161 -18.43 -5.66 -13.72
C VAL A 161 -17.99 -7.04 -14.15
N ASN A 162 -18.67 -7.60 -15.15
CA ASN A 162 -18.23 -8.84 -15.78
C ASN A 162 -17.06 -8.50 -16.71
N THR A 163 -15.86 -8.97 -16.38
CA THR A 163 -14.77 -8.98 -17.35
C THR A 163 -15.21 -9.91 -18.48
N ALA A 164 -15.52 -9.36 -19.66
CA ALA A 164 -15.70 -10.21 -20.83
C ALA A 164 -14.42 -11.04 -20.99
N ALA A 165 -14.55 -12.38 -21.03
CA ALA A 165 -13.48 -13.20 -21.57
C ALA A 165 -13.13 -12.62 -22.94
N GLY A 166 -11.86 -12.24 -23.12
CA GLY A 166 -11.38 -11.66 -24.37
C GLY A 166 -11.64 -12.55 -25.59
#